data_AF-A0A1Y5X4M6-F1
#
_entry.id   AF-A0A1Y5X4M6-F1
#
_cell.length_a   1.000
_cell.length_b   1.000
_cell.length_c   1.000
_cell.angle_alpha   90.00
_cell.angle_beta   90.00
_cell.angle_gamma   90.00
#
_symmetry.space_group_name_H-M   'P 1'
#
loop_
_entity.id
_entity.type
_entity.pdbx_description
1 polymer ?
#
loop_
_entity_poly.entity_id
_entity_poly.type
_entity_poly.pdbx_seq_one_letter_code
_entity_poly.pdbx_strand_id
1 'polypeptide(L)' 'MPSVLLIGGGIRKTDDLVELLEQVVNLAHRHAPQAAIAFNTNPADSVQAAQRQLR' A
#
# COMPACT_ATOMS: atom_id res chain seq x y z
N MET A 1 11.02 15.04 1.62
CA MET A 1 11.51 13.91 0.81
C MET A 1 10.30 13.09 0.38
N PRO A 2 10.19 12.69 -0.89
CA PRO A 2 9.12 11.79 -1.32
C PRO A 2 9.22 10.48 -0.53
N SER A 3 8.09 10.00 0.01
CA SER A 3 7.99 8.78 0.80
C SER A 3 6.90 7.88 0.25
N VAL A 4 7.10 6.56 0.33
CA VAL A 4 6.14 5.58 -0.19
C VAL A 4 5.82 4.56 0.90
N LEU A 5 4.53 4.27 1.07
CA LEU A 5 4.04 3.18 1.91
C LEU A 5 3.64 2.00 1.01
N LEU A 6 4.35 0.88 1.13
CA LEU A 6 4.02 -0.35 0.43
C LEU A 6 3.00 -1.16 1.24
N ILE A 7 1.86 -1.49 0.63
CA ILE A 7 0.84 -2.39 1.19
C ILE A 7 0.83 -3.69 0.37
N GLY A 8 1.00 -4.81 1.06
CA GLY A 8 1.03 -6.14 0.44
C GLY A 8 -0.27 -6.52 -0.29
N GLY A 9 -0.15 -7.07 -1.51
CA GLY A 9 -1.28 -7.46 -2.35
C GLY A 9 -2.11 -8.65 -1.86
N GLY A 10 -1.67 -9.34 -0.80
CA GLY A 10 -2.39 -10.46 -0.18
C GLY A 10 -3.73 -10.09 0.46
N ILE A 11 -4.01 -8.79 0.64
CA ILE A 11 -5.24 -8.29 1.26
C ILE A 11 -6.45 -8.37 0.31
N ARG A 12 -6.26 -8.61 -0.99
CA ARG A 12 -7.34 -8.49 -2.00
C ARG A 12 -8.09 -9.78 -2.36
N LYS A 13 -7.79 -10.93 -1.74
CA LYS A 13 -8.28 -12.24 -2.21
C LYS A 13 -9.55 -12.78 -1.53
N THR A 14 -10.04 -12.15 -0.48
CA THR A 14 -11.23 -12.59 0.25
C THR A 14 -12.06 -11.38 0.68
N ASP A 15 -13.38 -11.44 0.49
CA ASP A 15 -14.32 -10.37 0.85
C ASP A 15 -14.15 -9.95 2.33
N ASP A 16 -13.76 -10.91 3.18
CA ASP A 16 -13.43 -10.72 4.60
C ASP A 16 -12.27 -9.72 4.88
N LEU A 17 -11.51 -9.30 3.87
CA LEU A 17 -10.34 -8.43 4.04
C LEU A 17 -10.58 -6.99 3.59
N VAL A 18 -11.78 -6.65 3.10
CA VAL A 18 -12.10 -5.28 2.67
C VAL A 18 -12.05 -4.30 3.84
N GLU A 19 -12.62 -4.67 4.99
CA GLU A 19 -12.57 -3.82 6.20
C GLU A 19 -11.14 -3.61 6.70
N LEU A 20 -10.30 -4.66 6.61
CA LEU A 20 -8.89 -4.55 6.96
C LEU A 20 -8.15 -3.59 6.00
N LEU A 21 -8.41 -3.70 4.70
CA LEU A 21 -7.83 -2.79 3.71
C LEU A 21 -8.19 -1.34 4.01
N GLU A 22 -9.47 -1.08 4.31
CA GLU A 22 -9.96 0.24 4.67
C GLU A 22 -9.24 0.79 5.91
N GLN A 23 -9.12 -0.01 6.96
CA GLN A 23 -8.40 0.38 8.19
C GLN A 23 -6.93 0.74 7.91
N VAL A 24 -6.24 -0.06 7.09
CA VAL A 24 -4.83 0.19 6.71
C VAL A 24 -4.70 1.49 5.92
N VAL A 25 -5.58 1.74 4.94
CA VAL A 25 -5.57 2.97 4.15
C VAL A 25 -5.85 4.20 5.03
N ASN A 26 -6.82 4.10 5.95
CA ASN A 26 -7.12 5.18 6.89
C ASN A 26 -5.96 5.47 7.86
N LEU A 27 -5.24 4.44 8.32
CA LEU A 27 -4.03 4.62 9.12
C LEU A 27 -2.92 5.30 8.33
N ALA A 28 -2.69 4.88 7.08
CA ALA A 28 -1.72 5.52 6.20
C ALA A 28 -2.02 7.01 6.03
N HIS A 29 -3.28 7.35 5.74
CA HIS A 29 -3.71 8.73 5.59
C HIS A 29 -3.50 9.56 6.87
N ARG A 30 -3.80 9.00 8.05
CA ARG A 30 -3.65 9.71 9.34
C ARG A 30 -2.19 9.94 9.73
N HIS A 31 -1.32 8.95 9.51
CA HIS A 31 0.05 8.99 10.05
C HIS A 31 1.11 9.39 9.03
N ALA A 32 0.83 9.25 7.73
CA ALA A 32 1.73 9.60 6.65
C ALA A 32 0.95 10.19 5.46
N PRO A 33 0.21 11.30 5.64
CA PRO A 33 -0.63 11.90 4.60
C PRO A 33 0.14 12.29 3.33
N GLN A 34 1.45 12.52 3.44
CA GLN A 34 2.35 12.86 2.34
C GLN A 34 2.92 11.63 1.60
N ALA A 35 2.71 10.42 2.11
CA ALA A 35 3.25 9.21 1.49
C ALA A 35 2.32 8.72 0.38
N ALA A 36 2.90 8.43 -0.78
CA ALA A 36 2.17 7.73 -1.83
C ALA A 36 1.98 6.25 -1.44
N ILE A 37 0.81 5.69 -1.71
CA ILE A 37 0.51 4.28 -1.41
C ILE A 37 0.84 3.42 -2.63
N ALA A 38 1.61 2.36 -2.41
CA ALA A 38 1.96 1.38 -3.43
C ALA A 38 1.43 -0.01 -3.06
N PHE A 39 0.67 -0.63 -3.96
CA PHE A 39 0.31 -2.04 -3.86
C PHE A 39 1.21 -2.91 -4.72
N ASN A 40 1.71 -4.01 -4.17
CA ASN A 40 2.40 -5.04 -4.93
C ASN A 40 1.41 -6.17 -5.30
N THR A 41 1.78 -7.04 -6.23
CA THR A 41 0.99 -8.23 -6.62
C THR A 41 1.53 -9.51 -6.00
N ASN A 42 2.84 -9.55 -5.72
CA ASN A 42 3.53 -10.63 -5.06
C ASN A 42 4.79 -10.10 -4.33
N PRO A 43 5.43 -10.84 -3.42
CA PRO A 43 6.58 -10.31 -2.68
C PRO A 43 7.75 -9.81 -3.56
N ALA A 44 7.93 -10.37 -4.77
CA ALA A 44 9.03 -10.04 -5.66
C ALA A 44 8.87 -8.69 -6.40
N ASP A 45 7.64 -8.16 -6.54
CA ASP A 45 7.40 -6.88 -7.24
C ASP A 45 7.35 -5.65 -6.30
N SER A 46 7.73 -5.82 -5.03
CA SER A 46 7.75 -4.76 -4.00
C SER A 46 8.56 -3.51 -4.41
N VAL A 47 9.76 -3.72 -4.96
CA VAL A 47 10.64 -2.62 -5.40
C VAL A 47 10.02 -1.87 -6.57
N GLN A 48 9.55 -2.61 -7.58
CA GLN A 48 8.88 -2.03 -8.74
C GLN A 48 7.64 -1.25 -8.30
N ALA A 49 6.88 -1.77 -7.33
CA ALA A 49 5.70 -1.12 -6.80
C ALA A 49 5.99 0.21 -6.13
N ALA A 50 7.04 0.26 -5.30
CA ALA A 50 7.47 1.51 -4.69
C ALA A 50 7.96 2.53 -5.74
N GLN A 51 8.75 2.07 -6.72
CA GLN A 51 9.30 2.93 -7.78
C GLN A 51 8.23 3.60 -8.65
N ARG A 52 7.06 2.98 -8.87
CA ARG A 52 5.94 3.61 -9.61
C ARG A 52 5.45 4.90 -8.97
N GLN A 53 5.65 5.06 -7.66
CA GLN A 53 5.18 6.22 -6.89
C GLN A 53 6.28 7.26 -6.62
N LEU A 54 7.53 6.98 -7.00
CA LEU A 54 8.68 7.87 -6.83
C LEU A 54 9.02 8.65 -8.11
N ARG A 55 8.24 8.47 -9.17
CA ARG A 55 8.38 9.22 -10.42
C ARG A 55 7.71 10.58 -10.33
#